data_AF-A0A3M1P358-F1
#
_entry.id   AF-A0A3M1P358-F1
#
_cell.length_a   1.000
_cell.length_b   1.000
_cell.length_c   1.000
_cell.angle_alpha   90.00
_cell.angle_beta   90.00
_cell.angle_gamma   90.00
#
_symmetry.space_group_name_H-M   'P 1'
#
loop_
_entity.id
_entity.type
_entity.pdbx_description
1 polymer ?
#
loop_
_entity_poly.entity_id
_entity_poly.type
_entity_poly.pdbx_seq_one_letter_code
_entity_poly.pdbx_strand_id
1 'polypeptide(L)'
;MYEQEDRIGGSDYSDITLRTAPTVSKDRWVHHARMKMMRGYALIVSNTRHAANFFMPGKGYEACPYHVARKMIREGLVVEGGQHTLGTLYLLAPHAAASPTPAPKVDDDEEPASDLDTLLAVAEALPAETEDLDESSDDEPFEDDVFDDEEEA
;
A
#
# COMPACT_ATOMS: atom_id res chain seq x y z
N MET A 1 50.25 40.33 -29.10
CA MET A 1 49.37 39.16 -29.23
C MET A 1 49.38 38.48 -27.88
N TYR A 2 48.25 38.45 -27.18
CA TYR A 2 48.10 37.65 -25.97
C TYR A 2 47.14 36.52 -26.32
N GLU A 3 47.70 35.32 -26.49
CA GLU A 3 46.95 34.08 -26.45
C GLU A 3 46.68 33.79 -24.96
N GLN A 4 45.42 33.71 -24.60
CA GLN A 4 44.99 33.25 -23.28
C GLN A 4 43.90 32.22 -23.51
N GLU A 5 44.37 31.00 -23.68
CA GLU A 5 43.59 29.78 -23.85
C GLU A 5 43.07 29.31 -22.48
N ASP A 6 41.80 28.88 -22.52
CA ASP A 6 41.17 27.82 -21.74
C ASP A 6 41.47 27.67 -20.24
N ARG A 7 40.47 28.05 -19.42
CA ARG A 7 39.94 27.23 -18.29
C ARG A 7 38.90 28.01 -17.48
N ILE A 8 37.63 27.65 -17.63
CA ILE A 8 36.65 27.45 -16.54
C ILE A 8 35.59 26.52 -17.17
N GLY A 9 35.48 25.23 -16.85
CA GLY A 9 35.28 24.71 -15.52
C GLY A 9 33.78 24.73 -15.19
N GLY A 10 33.08 23.62 -15.42
CA GLY A 10 31.78 23.36 -14.79
C GLY A 10 30.58 23.39 -15.74
N SER A 11 30.02 22.21 -15.97
CA SER A 11 28.59 21.99 -15.74
C SER A 11 28.30 20.48 -15.73
N ASP A 12 28.87 19.76 -14.75
CA ASP A 12 28.31 18.48 -14.28
C ASP A 12 26.96 18.76 -13.58
N TYR A 13 25.92 19.03 -14.39
CA TYR A 13 24.56 19.30 -13.92
C TYR A 13 23.50 18.54 -14.72
N SER A 14 23.86 17.38 -15.29
CA SER A 14 22.90 16.45 -15.88
C SER A 14 22.44 15.34 -14.92
N ASP A 15 22.79 15.41 -13.63
CA ASP A 15 22.41 14.42 -12.59
C ASP A 15 21.26 14.87 -11.66
N ILE A 16 20.41 15.83 -12.06
CA ILE A 16 19.31 16.33 -11.19
C ILE A 16 17.92 15.82 -11.59
N THR A 17 17.76 15.09 -12.70
CA THR A 17 16.44 14.63 -13.16
C THR A 17 16.21 13.13 -13.12
N LEU A 18 17.07 12.35 -12.45
CA LEU A 18 16.74 10.97 -12.04
C LEU A 18 15.76 10.96 -10.85
N ARG A 19 14.77 11.85 -10.86
CA ARG A 19 13.55 11.63 -10.08
C ARG A 19 12.81 10.52 -10.78
N THR A 20 13.14 9.28 -10.44
CA THR A 20 12.46 8.06 -10.88
C THR A 20 10.97 8.34 -10.77
N ALA A 21 10.31 8.46 -11.93
CA ALA A 21 8.88 8.67 -11.95
C ALA A 21 8.26 7.50 -11.16
N PRO A 22 7.20 7.75 -10.36
CA PRO A 22 6.54 6.66 -9.67
C PRO A 22 6.16 5.59 -10.71
N THR A 23 6.52 4.34 -10.42
CA THR A 23 6.26 3.18 -11.29
C THR A 23 4.78 3.03 -11.66
N VAL A 24 3.91 3.69 -10.90
CA VAL A 24 2.47 3.71 -11.09
C VAL A 24 2.00 5.15 -11.31
N SER A 25 1.29 5.38 -12.41
CA SER A 25 0.71 6.68 -12.74
C SER A 25 -0.30 7.14 -11.67
N LYS A 26 -0.50 8.45 -11.56
CA LYS A 26 -1.43 9.03 -10.58
C LYS A 26 -2.85 8.48 -10.73
N ASP A 27 -3.31 8.22 -11.96
CA ASP A 27 -4.63 7.67 -12.24
C ASP A 27 -4.76 6.20 -11.84
N ARG A 28 -3.72 5.39 -12.06
CA ARG A 28 -3.68 4.01 -11.53
C ARG A 28 -3.76 3.99 -10.00
N TRP A 29 -3.11 4.93 -9.33
CA TRP A 29 -3.22 5.08 -7.87
C TRP A 29 -4.63 5.45 -7.40
N VAL A 30 -5.31 6.38 -8.08
CA VAL A 30 -6.70 6.75 -7.75
C VAL A 30 -7.63 5.55 -7.95
N HIS A 31 -7.45 4.79 -9.03
CA HIS A 31 -8.21 3.56 -9.27
C HIS A 31 -7.99 2.53 -8.16
N HIS A 32 -6.72 2.27 -7.80
CA HIS A 32 -6.37 1.34 -6.73
C HIS A 32 -6.95 1.78 -5.37
N ALA A 33 -6.85 3.07 -5.05
CA ALA A 33 -7.42 3.65 -3.84
C ALA A 33 -8.94 3.44 -3.78
N ARG A 34 -9.64 3.68 -4.90
CA ARG A 34 -11.08 3.44 -5.02
C ARG A 34 -11.44 1.97 -4.80
N MET A 35 -10.70 1.05 -5.42
CA MET A 35 -10.91 -0.40 -5.21
C MET A 35 -10.72 -0.80 -3.75
N LYS A 36 -9.72 -0.23 -3.06
CA LYS A 36 -9.57 -0.47 -1.62
C LYS A 36 -10.72 0.06 -0.80
N MET A 37 -11.16 1.28 -1.05
CA MET A 37 -12.27 1.84 -0.28
C MET A 37 -13.57 1.07 -0.51
N MET A 38 -13.81 0.53 -1.72
CA MET A 38 -14.92 -0.40 -1.98
C MET A 38 -14.83 -1.72 -1.19
N ARG A 39 -13.62 -2.15 -0.80
CA ARG A 39 -13.41 -3.32 0.06
C ARG A 39 -13.68 -3.03 1.54
N GLY A 40 -14.00 -1.78 1.91
CA GLY A 40 -14.27 -1.36 3.29
C GLY A 40 -13.11 -0.63 3.97
N TYR A 41 -12.08 -0.22 3.23
CA TYR A 41 -11.04 0.65 3.79
C TYR A 41 -11.55 2.09 3.91
N ALA A 42 -11.27 2.73 5.04
CA ALA A 42 -11.39 4.17 5.21
C ALA A 42 -10.07 4.86 4.84
N LEU A 43 -10.14 6.10 4.37
CA LEU A 43 -8.96 6.91 4.06
C LEU A 43 -8.77 7.94 5.17
N ILE A 44 -7.63 7.91 5.85
CA ILE A 44 -7.27 8.90 6.87
C ILE A 44 -6.24 9.85 6.29
N VAL A 45 -6.53 11.14 6.34
CA VAL A 45 -5.64 12.18 5.80
C VAL A 45 -5.25 13.15 6.90
N SER A 46 -3.94 13.27 7.10
CA SER A 46 -3.34 14.22 8.04
C SER A 46 -2.82 15.43 7.27
N ASN A 47 -3.53 16.55 7.34
CA ASN A 47 -3.08 17.79 6.70
C ASN A 47 -1.81 18.36 7.36
N THR A 48 -1.61 18.14 8.66
CA THR A 48 -0.45 18.65 9.40
C THR A 48 0.83 17.87 9.06
N ARG A 49 0.72 16.54 8.94
CA ARG A 49 1.86 15.66 8.62
C ARG A 49 2.03 15.39 7.13
N HIS A 50 1.14 15.92 6.29
CA HIS A 50 1.12 15.66 4.84
C HIS A 50 1.16 14.16 4.52
N ALA A 51 0.44 13.37 5.32
CA ALA A 51 0.41 11.91 5.24
C ALA A 51 -1.03 11.43 4.98
N ALA A 52 -1.17 10.33 4.26
CA ALA A 52 -2.44 9.65 4.09
C ALA A 52 -2.25 8.14 4.28
N ASN A 53 -3.23 7.48 4.90
CA ASN A 53 -3.22 6.05 5.11
C ASN A 53 -4.61 5.48 4.89
N PHE A 54 -4.68 4.29 4.32
CA PHE A 54 -5.89 3.47 4.38
C PHE A 54 -5.95 2.75 5.72
N PHE A 55 -7.15 2.62 6.27
CA PHE A 55 -7.39 1.91 7.52
C PHE A 55 -8.57 0.97 7.34
N MET A 56 -8.42 -0.27 7.80
CA MET A 56 -9.50 -1.25 7.86
C MET A 56 -9.48 -1.96 9.22
N PRO A 57 -10.62 -2.05 9.92
CA PRO A 57 -10.73 -2.85 11.13
C PRO A 57 -10.30 -4.30 10.86
N GLY A 58 -9.37 -4.82 11.66
CA GLY A 58 -8.84 -6.19 11.51
C GLY A 58 -7.65 -6.34 10.55
N LYS A 59 -7.44 -5.41 9.60
CA LYS A 59 -6.24 -5.42 8.73
C LYS A 59 -5.19 -4.36 9.10
N GLY A 60 -5.60 -3.29 9.77
CA GLY A 60 -4.70 -2.21 10.18
C GLY A 60 -4.51 -1.14 9.09
N TYR A 61 -3.31 -0.55 9.07
CA TYR A 61 -2.97 0.61 8.25
C TYR A 61 -2.19 0.22 7.00
N GLU A 62 -2.48 0.91 5.91
CA GLU A 62 -1.72 0.78 4.67
C GLU A 62 -1.39 2.14 4.08
N ALA A 63 -0.18 2.30 3.55
CA ALA A 63 0.28 3.58 3.06
C ALA A 63 -0.55 4.06 1.85
N CYS A 64 -0.95 5.33 1.88
CA CYS A 64 -1.57 6.02 0.75
C CYS A 64 -0.74 7.25 0.39
N PRO A 65 -0.37 7.45 -0.89
CA PRO A 65 0.31 8.67 -1.27
C PRO A 65 -0.60 9.90 -1.04
N TYR A 66 -0.12 10.88 -0.29
CA TYR A 66 -0.89 12.07 0.09
C TYR A 66 -1.45 12.85 -1.12
N HIS A 67 -0.70 12.90 -2.22
CA HIS A 67 -1.15 13.57 -3.45
C HIS A 67 -2.35 12.87 -4.11
N VAL A 68 -2.47 11.55 -3.96
CA VAL A 68 -3.61 10.76 -4.45
C VAL A 68 -4.83 11.02 -3.58
N ALA A 69 -4.67 10.99 -2.26
CA ALA A 69 -5.72 11.33 -1.31
C ALA A 69 -6.29 12.74 -1.59
N ARG A 70 -5.42 13.73 -1.80
CA ARG A 70 -5.84 15.08 -2.18
C ARG A 70 -6.57 15.14 -3.52
N LYS A 71 -6.15 14.34 -4.50
CA LYS A 71 -6.83 14.26 -5.81
C LYS A 71 -8.24 13.69 -5.62
N MET A 72 -8.39 12.60 -4.86
CA MET A 72 -9.69 11.99 -4.56
C MET A 72 -10.64 12.95 -3.84
N ILE A 73 -10.13 13.72 -2.87
CA ILE A 73 -10.92 14.75 -2.17
C ILE A 73 -11.37 15.84 -3.15
N ARG A 74 -10.46 16.33 -4.00
CA ARG A 74 -10.77 17.38 -4.98
C ARG A 74 -11.78 16.93 -6.03
N GLU A 75 -11.70 15.67 -6.46
CA GLU A 75 -12.62 15.06 -7.42
C GLU A 75 -13.96 14.66 -6.80
N GLY A 76 -14.11 14.83 -5.48
CA GLY A 76 -15.34 14.48 -4.76
C GLY A 76 -15.56 12.97 -4.59
N LEU A 77 -14.57 12.13 -4.94
CA LEU A 77 -14.67 10.68 -4.86
C LEU A 77 -14.81 10.17 -3.41
N VAL A 78 -14.38 10.98 -2.45
CA VAL A 78 -14.45 10.68 -1.03
C VAL A 78 -15.12 11.82 -0.28
N VAL A 79 -15.85 11.46 0.77
CA VAL A 79 -16.58 12.38 1.64
C VAL A 79 -16.05 12.27 3.06
N GLU A 80 -16.02 13.39 3.78
CA GLU A 80 -15.62 13.39 5.18
C GLU A 80 -16.64 12.60 6.00
N GLY A 81 -16.16 11.57 6.70
CA GLY A 81 -16.96 10.68 7.54
C GLY A 81 -16.74 10.90 9.04
N GLY A 82 -15.70 11.65 9.43
CA GLY A 82 -15.43 11.98 10.82
C GLY A 82 -13.96 12.31 11.09
N GLN A 83 -13.58 12.24 12.37
CA GLN A 83 -12.23 12.53 12.85
C GLN A 83 -11.58 11.24 13.38
N HIS A 84 -10.34 10.99 12.99
CA HIS A 84 -9.48 9.96 13.57
C HIS A 84 -8.36 10.61 14.38
N THR A 85 -7.73 9.87 15.30
CA THR A 85 -6.57 10.34 16.08
C THR A 85 -5.38 10.81 15.23
N LEU A 86 -5.32 10.35 13.97
CA LEU A 86 -4.21 10.63 13.04
C LEU A 86 -4.57 11.73 12.02
N GLY A 87 -5.84 12.12 11.91
CA GLY A 87 -6.29 13.08 10.91
C GLY A 87 -7.79 13.01 10.64
N THR A 88 -8.20 13.54 9.49
CA THR A 88 -9.60 13.50 9.05
C THR A 88 -9.88 12.18 8.36
N LEU A 89 -11.01 11.55 8.69
CA LEU A 89 -11.45 10.29 8.11
C LEU A 89 -12.38 10.57 6.93
N TYR A 90 -12.05 9.95 5.80
CA TYR A 90 -12.78 10.04 4.55
C TYR A 90 -13.30 8.66 4.14
N LEU A 91 -14.56 8.63 3.73
CA LEU A 91 -15.27 7.45 3.24
C LEU A 91 -15.53 7.59 1.74
N LEU A 92 -15.75 6.46 1.05
CA LEU A 92 -16.06 6.50 -0.38
C LEU A 92 -17.42 7.17 -0.58
N ALA A 93 -17.48 8.12 -1.51
CA ALA A 93 -18.73 8.78 -1.82
C ALA A 93 -19.69 7.80 -2.53
N PRO A 94 -21.01 7.88 -2.28
CA PRO A 94 -21.97 6.94 -2.86
C PRO A 94 -21.99 6.96 -4.40
N HIS A 95 -21.79 8.12 -5.03
CA HIS A 95 -21.68 8.24 -6.48
C HIS A 95 -20.39 7.60 -7.04
N ALA A 96 -19.31 7.60 -6.24
CA ALA A 96 -18.05 6.95 -6.58
C ALA A 96 -18.10 5.43 -6.32
N ALA A 97 -19.12 4.89 -5.65
CA ALA A 97 -19.36 3.45 -5.62
C ALA A 97 -20.12 2.98 -6.88
N ALA A 98 -20.96 3.84 -7.46
CA ALA A 98 -21.85 3.50 -8.57
C ALA A 98 -21.20 3.57 -9.97
N SER A 99 -20.06 4.26 -10.13
CA SER A 99 -19.39 4.28 -11.44
C SER A 99 -18.85 2.88 -11.77
N PRO A 100 -19.11 2.33 -12.97
CA PRO A 100 -18.54 1.05 -13.36
C PRO A 100 -17.01 1.17 -13.34
N THR A 101 -16.37 0.34 -12.52
CA THR A 101 -14.93 0.14 -12.52
C THR A 101 -14.54 -0.22 -13.96
N PRO A 102 -13.68 0.54 -14.66
CA PRO A 102 -13.21 0.09 -15.95
C PRO A 102 -12.57 -1.28 -15.75
N ALA A 103 -13.02 -2.28 -16.51
CA ALA A 103 -12.47 -3.62 -16.45
C ALA A 103 -10.94 -3.52 -16.59
N PRO A 104 -10.16 -4.27 -15.80
CA PRO A 104 -8.72 -4.29 -15.97
C PRO A 104 -8.45 -4.67 -17.43
N LYS A 105 -7.79 -3.77 -18.17
CA LYS A 105 -7.19 -4.16 -19.44
C LYS A 105 -6.14 -5.21 -19.09
N VAL A 106 -6.43 -6.46 -19.42
CA VAL A 106 -5.40 -7.48 -19.65
C VAL A 106 -4.54 -6.89 -20.78
N ASP A 107 -3.37 -6.38 -20.42
CA ASP A 107 -2.32 -6.04 -21.37
C ASP A 107 -1.89 -7.38 -22.01
N ASP A 108 -2.36 -7.61 -23.23
CA ASP A 108 -2.02 -8.72 -24.11
C ASP A 108 -0.72 -8.36 -24.84
N ASP A 109 0.41 -8.37 -24.12
CA ASP A 109 1.76 -8.25 -24.71
C ASP A 109 2.84 -8.65 -23.67
N GLU A 110 2.97 -9.95 -23.39
CA GLU A 110 4.26 -10.58 -23.07
C GLU A 110 4.16 -12.11 -23.24
N GLU A 111 5.25 -12.69 -23.74
CA GLU A 111 5.38 -13.99 -24.41
C GLU A 111 4.94 -15.24 -23.59
N PRO A 112 4.57 -16.36 -24.26
CA PRO A 112 4.17 -17.58 -23.55
C PRO A 112 5.38 -18.25 -22.89
N ALA A 113 5.65 -17.91 -21.64
CA ALA A 113 6.43 -18.76 -20.73
C ALA A 113 5.54 -19.88 -20.17
N SER A 114 5.04 -20.76 -21.05
CA SER A 114 4.29 -21.96 -20.70
C SER A 114 5.25 -23.13 -20.48
N ASP A 115 5.97 -23.15 -19.35
CA ASP A 115 6.83 -24.30 -19.01
C ASP A 115 6.98 -24.52 -17.48
N LEU A 116 5.93 -24.21 -16.70
CA LEU A 116 5.89 -24.50 -15.26
C LEU A 116 4.66 -25.31 -14.81
N ASP A 117 3.80 -25.72 -15.75
CA ASP A 117 2.62 -26.55 -15.45
C ASP A 117 2.88 -28.05 -15.64
N THR A 118 3.97 -28.44 -16.32
CA THR A 118 4.30 -29.84 -16.62
C THR A 118 4.97 -30.58 -15.45
N LEU A 119 5.53 -29.87 -14.46
CA LEU A 119 6.20 -30.51 -13.31
C LEU A 119 5.25 -30.85 -12.15
N LEU A 120 4.05 -30.29 -12.10
CA LEU A 120 3.08 -30.58 -11.04
C LEU A 120 2.30 -31.89 -11.29
N ALA A 121 2.21 -32.34 -12.54
CA ALA A 121 1.49 -33.55 -12.92
C ALA A 121 2.23 -34.87 -12.61
N VAL A 122 3.49 -34.83 -12.13
CA VAL A 122 4.27 -36.04 -11.77
C VAL A 122 4.22 -36.33 -10.26
N ALA A 123 3.74 -35.38 -9.44
CA ALA A 123 3.66 -35.56 -7.98
C ALA A 123 2.40 -36.33 -7.52
N GLU A 124 1.41 -36.53 -8.38
CA GLU A 124 0.12 -37.15 -8.05
C GLU A 124 0.10 -38.68 -8.29
N ALA A 125 1.22 -39.36 -8.00
CA ALA A 125 1.34 -40.81 -8.20
C ALA A 125 2.14 -41.53 -7.08
N LEU A 126 1.96 -41.13 -5.82
CA LEU A 126 2.43 -41.91 -4.67
C LEU A 126 1.26 -42.20 -3.70
N PRO A 127 0.99 -43.48 -3.37
CA PRO A 127 -0.12 -43.85 -2.51
C PRO A 127 0.12 -43.47 -1.04
N ALA A 128 -0.99 -43.18 -0.37
CA ALA A 128 -1.09 -42.84 1.05
C ALA A 128 -0.51 -43.93 1.96
N GLU A 129 0.29 -43.52 2.96
CA GLU A 129 0.35 -44.17 4.27
C GLU A 129 0.42 -43.10 5.38
N THR A 130 -0.22 -43.48 6.47
CA THR A 130 -0.58 -42.78 7.71
C THR A 130 0.59 -42.20 8.48
N GLU A 131 0.40 -41.09 9.20
CA GLU A 131 1.01 -40.87 10.52
C GLU A 131 0.26 -39.80 11.32
N ASP A 132 0.32 -39.98 12.63
CA ASP A 132 -0.70 -39.73 13.63
C ASP A 132 -0.92 -38.27 14.05
N LEU A 133 -2.15 -38.09 14.56
CA LEU A 133 -2.62 -37.02 15.42
C LEU A 133 -1.74 -36.95 16.69
N ASP A 134 -1.04 -35.84 16.92
CA ASP A 134 -0.55 -35.51 18.27
C ASP A 134 -1.05 -34.12 18.69
N GLU A 135 -1.73 -34.15 19.81
CA GLU A 135 -2.46 -33.09 20.47
C GLU A 135 -1.54 -32.48 21.53
N SER A 136 -1.16 -31.22 21.37
CA SER A 136 -0.66 -30.44 22.50
C SER A 136 -1.21 -29.02 22.42
N SER A 137 -2.33 -28.82 23.11
CA SER A 137 -2.76 -27.51 23.59
C SER A 137 -1.76 -27.08 24.66
N ASP A 138 -1.04 -25.99 24.42
CA ASP A 138 -0.22 -25.33 25.44
C ASP A 138 -0.86 -23.98 25.77
N ASP A 139 -1.53 -24.02 26.93
CA ASP A 139 -2.28 -22.98 27.61
C ASP A 139 -1.27 -22.17 28.44
N GLU A 140 -0.78 -21.05 27.91
CA GLU A 140 0.13 -20.17 28.65
C GLU A 140 -0.66 -19.40 29.72
N PRO A 141 -0.34 -19.56 31.02
CA PRO A 141 -1.03 -18.85 32.09
C PRO A 141 -0.67 -17.36 32.08
N PHE A 142 -1.70 -16.52 32.11
CA PHE A 142 -1.60 -15.11 32.48
C PHE A 142 -1.09 -15.00 33.92
N GLU A 143 0.20 -14.71 34.11
CA GLU A 143 0.73 -14.24 35.38
C GLU A 143 0.50 -12.71 35.50
N ASP A 144 -0.52 -12.40 36.29
CA ASP A 144 -0.74 -11.14 36.97
C ASP A 144 0.42 -10.93 37.96
N ASP A 145 1.26 -9.90 37.81
CA ASP A 145 2.03 -9.38 38.95
C ASP A 145 2.42 -7.89 38.81
N VAL A 146 1.78 -7.12 39.70
CA VAL A 146 2.32 -5.99 40.47
C VAL A 146 2.36 -4.60 39.82
N PHE A 147 1.34 -3.83 40.22
CA PHE A 147 1.43 -2.39 40.52
C PHE A 147 2.62 -2.13 41.47
N ASP A 148 3.60 -1.37 41.02
CA ASP A 148 4.59 -0.73 41.90
C ASP A 148 4.37 0.79 41.86
N ASP A 149 3.62 1.26 42.85
CA ASP A 149 3.48 2.65 43.25
C ASP A 149 4.62 2.91 44.24
N GLU A 150 5.74 3.45 43.76
CA GLU A 150 6.77 4.01 44.65
C GLU A 150 6.95 5.50 44.37
N GLU A 151 6.24 6.25 45.21
CA GLU A 151 6.46 7.62 45.63
C GLU A 151 7.94 7.87 45.99
N GLU A 152 8.58 8.89 45.41
CA GLU A 152 9.63 9.61 46.11
C GLU A 152 9.46 11.13 45.97
N ALA A 153 9.51 11.75 47.15
CA ALA A 153 9.40 13.15 47.48
C ALA A 153 10.77 13.86 47.47
#